data_AF-A0A4Q7PP13-F1
#
_entry.id   AF-A0A4Q7PP13-F1
#
_cell.length_a   1.000
_cell.length_b   1.000
_cell.length_c   1.000
_cell.angle_alpha   90.00
_cell.angle_beta   90.00
_cell.angle_gamma   90.00
#
_symmetry.space_group_name_H-M   'P 1'
#
loop_
_entity.id
_entity.type
_entity.pdbx_description
1 polymer ?
#
loop_
_entity_poly.entity_id
_entity_poly.type
_entity_poly.pdbx_seq_one_letter_code
_entity_poly.pdbx_strand_id
1 'polypeptide(L)'
;MEKEKLLNHIAPCSLLCYTCTAYAEGIICQSANTLLHHLDGICEFNQIHNLSSVSNTKTLLNELEMYGAGLCSGCRNRTHHTCSIQGCFILECTKEHFVDFCGECNEFPCTQTRGIFEDEVYQKWLNGNQEIHDHGIEQYWNSHCKESHYNAYKRGI
;
A
#
# COMPACT_ATOMS: atom_id res chain seq x y z
N MET A 1 -16.75 -4.63 -6.17
CA MET A 1 -16.53 -3.73 -5.01
C MET A 1 -17.01 -2.36 -5.41
N GLU A 2 -17.53 -1.54 -4.50
CA GLU A 2 -17.94 -0.16 -4.85
C GLU A 2 -16.72 0.64 -5.35
N LYS A 3 -16.87 1.40 -6.44
CA LYS A 3 -15.79 2.19 -7.06
C LYS A 3 -15.06 3.08 -6.04
N GLU A 4 -15.81 3.70 -5.13
CA GLU A 4 -15.26 4.57 -4.08
C GLU A 4 -14.23 3.84 -3.18
N LYS A 5 -14.50 2.58 -2.82
CA LYS A 5 -13.55 1.76 -2.04
C LYS A 5 -12.29 1.44 -2.84
N LEU A 6 -12.44 1.13 -4.12
CA LEU A 6 -11.31 0.91 -5.01
C LEU A 6 -10.42 2.16 -5.12
N LEU A 7 -11.02 3.34 -5.25
CA LEU A 7 -10.29 4.61 -5.30
C LEU A 7 -9.46 4.85 -4.03
N ASN A 8 -9.99 4.51 -2.85
CA ASN A 8 -9.24 4.66 -1.60
C ASN A 8 -8.06 3.67 -1.50
N HIS A 9 -8.16 2.52 -2.14
CA HIS A 9 -7.16 1.46 -2.09
C HIS A 9 -6.08 1.55 -3.18
N ILE A 10 -6.34 2.30 -4.25
CA ILE A 10 -5.45 2.42 -5.41
C ILE A 10 -5.11 3.90 -5.62
N ALA A 11 -3.83 4.23 -5.50
CA ALA A 11 -3.34 5.58 -5.74
C ALA A 11 -3.58 5.99 -7.20
N PRO A 12 -3.67 7.30 -7.51
CA PRO A 12 -3.83 7.75 -8.90
C PRO A 12 -2.65 7.35 -9.80
N CYS A 13 -1.48 7.05 -9.20
CA CYS A 13 -0.31 6.50 -9.86
C CYS A 13 -0.31 4.97 -10.02
N SER A 14 -1.46 4.30 -9.89
CA SER A 14 -1.68 2.84 -9.87
C SER A 14 -1.06 2.06 -8.70
N LEU A 15 -0.16 2.65 -7.91
CA LEU A 15 0.39 1.97 -6.74
C LEU A 15 -0.72 1.53 -5.77
N LEU A 16 -0.67 0.26 -5.37
CA LEU A 16 -1.68 -0.36 -4.54
C LEU A 16 -1.44 -0.06 -3.06
N CYS A 17 -2.11 0.97 -2.53
CA CYS A 17 -2.04 1.36 -1.12
C CYS A 17 -2.53 0.23 -0.21
N TYR A 18 -3.51 -0.56 -0.67
CA TYR A 18 -4.10 -1.66 0.10
C TYR A 18 -3.06 -2.64 0.69
N THR A 19 -1.96 -2.89 -0.02
CA THR A 19 -0.92 -3.84 0.41
C THR A 19 0.30 -3.18 1.06
N CYS A 20 0.27 -1.86 1.26
CA CYS A 20 1.33 -1.10 1.95
C CYS A 20 1.23 -1.24 3.48
N THR A 21 2.37 -1.35 4.16
CA THR A 21 2.44 -1.42 5.64
C THR A 21 1.98 -0.15 6.33
N ALA A 22 2.08 1.00 5.68
CA ALA A 22 1.76 2.28 6.30
C ALA A 22 0.26 2.63 6.23
N TYR A 23 -0.51 2.01 5.32
CA TYR A 23 -1.87 2.43 5.03
C TYR A 23 -2.86 1.93 6.10
N ALA A 24 -3.59 2.87 6.71
CA ALA A 24 -4.50 2.61 7.82
C ALA A 24 -5.61 1.62 7.48
N GLU A 25 -6.12 1.67 6.25
CA GLU A 25 -7.19 0.78 5.77
C GLU A 25 -6.65 -0.36 4.88
N GLY A 26 -5.34 -0.62 4.95
CA GLY A 26 -4.68 -1.69 4.21
C GLY A 26 -4.78 -3.06 4.87
N ILE A 27 -4.58 -4.12 4.08
CA ILE A 27 -4.65 -5.51 4.57
C ILE A 27 -3.59 -5.81 5.63
N ILE A 28 -2.42 -5.18 5.56
CA ILE A 28 -1.36 -5.38 6.55
C ILE A 28 -1.78 -4.82 7.91
N CYS A 29 -2.27 -3.58 7.95
CA CYS A 29 -2.77 -2.94 9.18
C CYS A 29 -3.92 -3.75 9.80
N GLN A 30 -4.90 -4.16 8.98
CA GLN A 30 -6.03 -4.97 9.42
C GLN A 30 -5.59 -6.33 9.97
N SER A 31 -4.66 -7.00 9.26
CA SER A 31 -4.13 -8.30 9.68
C SER A 31 -3.33 -8.20 10.97
N ALA A 32 -2.51 -7.14 11.11
CA ALA A 32 -1.72 -6.91 12.31
C ALA A 32 -2.61 -6.70 13.54
N ASN A 33 -3.63 -5.85 13.43
CA ASN A 33 -4.61 -5.66 14.51
C ASN A 33 -5.40 -6.94 14.83
N THR A 34 -5.76 -7.73 13.82
CA THR A 34 -6.42 -9.03 14.02
C THR A 34 -5.52 -10.00 14.78
N LEU A 35 -4.23 -10.06 14.42
CA LEU A 35 -3.25 -10.89 15.12
C LEU A 35 -3.01 -10.42 16.55
N LEU A 36 -2.84 -9.11 16.78
CA LEU A 36 -2.68 -8.55 18.12
C LEU A 36 -3.85 -8.92 19.03
N HIS A 37 -5.09 -8.80 18.53
CA HIS A 37 -6.27 -9.20 19.28
C HIS A 37 -6.26 -10.67 19.69
N HIS A 38 -5.87 -11.57 18.77
CA HIS A 38 -5.86 -13.01 19.04
C HIS A 38 -4.62 -13.51 19.77
N LEU A 39 -3.55 -12.73 19.80
CA LEU A 39 -2.31 -13.03 20.51
C LEU A 39 -2.23 -12.37 21.88
N ASP A 40 -3.30 -11.72 22.36
CA ASP A 40 -3.33 -11.17 23.71
C ASP A 40 -3.05 -12.28 24.76
N GLY A 41 -2.10 -12.02 25.67
CA GLY A 41 -1.64 -13.00 26.67
C GLY A 41 -0.63 -14.05 26.18
N ILE A 42 -0.18 -14.01 24.92
CA ILE A 42 0.75 -15.03 24.37
C ILE A 42 2.11 -15.06 25.09
N CYS A 43 2.58 -13.92 25.60
CA CYS A 43 3.86 -13.83 26.30
C CYS A 43 3.83 -14.61 27.62
N GLU A 44 2.75 -14.44 28.39
CA GLU A 44 2.48 -15.12 29.64
C GLU A 44 2.32 -16.62 29.40
N PHE A 45 1.57 -17.02 28.36
CA PHE A 45 1.42 -18.40 27.96
C PHE A 45 2.79 -19.04 27.65
N ASN A 46 3.62 -18.39 26.82
CA ASN A 46 4.94 -18.90 26.47
C ASN A 46 5.88 -18.99 27.69
N GLN A 47 5.78 -18.04 28.62
CA GLN A 47 6.56 -18.03 29.86
C GLN A 47 6.18 -19.19 30.79
N ILE A 48 4.88 -19.42 31.02
CA ILE A 48 4.38 -20.49 31.90
C ILE A 48 4.74 -21.87 31.36
N HIS A 49 4.68 -22.04 30.03
CA HIS A 49 4.84 -23.34 29.39
C HIS A 49 6.24 -23.60 28.82
N ASN A 50 7.19 -22.66 28.90
CA ASN A 50 8.54 -22.76 28.34
C ASN A 50 8.56 -23.15 26.84
N LEU A 51 7.60 -22.66 26.06
CA LEU A 51 7.37 -23.11 24.68
C LEU A 51 8.17 -22.34 23.64
N SER A 52 8.57 -21.10 23.94
CA SER A 52 9.28 -20.24 22.99
C SER A 52 10.09 -19.16 23.69
N SER A 53 10.95 -18.49 22.91
CA SER A 53 11.60 -17.27 23.38
C SER A 53 10.56 -16.15 23.56
N VAL A 54 10.28 -15.80 24.82
CA VAL A 54 9.43 -14.66 25.18
C VAL A 54 9.95 -13.35 24.55
N SER A 55 11.27 -13.19 24.40
CA SER A 55 11.83 -12.02 23.73
C SER A 55 11.43 -11.95 22.26
N ASN A 56 11.47 -13.08 21.53
CA ASN A 56 11.09 -13.12 20.12
C ASN A 56 9.59 -12.86 19.97
N THR A 57 8.78 -13.37 20.90
CA THR A 57 7.34 -13.11 20.94
C THR A 57 7.05 -11.61 21.12
N LYS A 58 7.75 -10.95 22.05
CA LYS A 58 7.63 -9.49 22.25
C LYS A 58 8.08 -8.70 21.02
N THR A 59 9.17 -9.10 20.37
CA THR A 59 9.61 -8.48 19.11
C THR A 59 8.54 -8.55 18.04
N LEU A 60 7.91 -9.71 17.85
CA LEU A 60 6.80 -9.87 16.91
C LEU A 60 5.63 -8.93 17.27
N LEU A 61 5.21 -8.89 18.53
CA LEU A 61 4.11 -8.03 18.96
C LEU A 61 4.41 -6.55 18.69
N ASN A 62 5.63 -6.08 18.97
CA ASN A 62 6.04 -4.71 18.68
C ASN A 62 5.98 -4.38 17.17
N GLU A 63 6.42 -5.30 16.30
CA GLU A 63 6.30 -5.11 14.84
C GLU A 63 4.84 -5.06 14.39
N LEU A 64 3.98 -5.93 14.95
CA LEU A 64 2.55 -5.91 14.68
C LEU A 64 1.89 -4.61 15.16
N GLU A 65 2.27 -4.08 16.33
CA GLU A 65 1.80 -2.78 16.82
C GLU A 65 2.18 -1.65 15.85
N MET A 66 3.41 -1.66 15.34
CA MET A 66 3.85 -0.70 14.33
C MET A 66 3.03 -0.77 13.04
N TYR A 67 2.75 -1.98 12.54
CA TYR A 67 1.92 -2.16 11.35
C TYR A 67 0.45 -1.85 11.61
N GLY A 68 -0.07 -2.16 12.78
CA GLY A 68 -1.45 -1.90 13.20
C GLY A 68 -1.75 -0.43 13.46
N ALA A 69 -0.73 0.41 13.70
CA ALA A 69 -0.88 1.83 13.94
C ALA A 69 -1.37 2.63 12.71
N GLY A 70 -1.10 2.16 11.49
CA GLY A 70 -1.70 2.71 10.27
C GLY A 70 -1.52 4.23 10.07
N LEU A 71 -0.28 4.71 9.98
CA LEU A 71 0.02 6.16 10.00
C LEU A 71 -0.34 6.93 8.71
N CYS A 72 -0.64 6.23 7.61
CA CYS A 72 -0.97 6.84 6.32
C CYS A 72 -2.48 6.75 6.06
N SER A 73 -3.09 7.89 5.74
CA SER A 73 -4.49 7.99 5.33
C SER A 73 -4.75 7.65 3.85
N GLY A 74 -3.71 7.31 3.09
CA GLY A 74 -3.79 6.99 1.66
C GLY A 74 -3.65 8.22 0.74
N CYS A 75 -3.24 7.98 -0.50
CA CYS A 75 -2.84 9.02 -1.46
C CYS A 75 -3.97 9.94 -1.93
N ARG A 76 -5.24 9.55 -1.76
CA ARG A 76 -6.39 10.38 -2.16
C ARG A 76 -6.93 11.25 -1.03
N ASN A 77 -6.52 10.97 0.21
CA ASN A 77 -6.83 11.83 1.34
C ASN A 77 -5.82 12.98 1.37
N ARG A 78 -6.33 14.22 1.49
CA ARG A 78 -5.60 15.48 1.28
C ARG A 78 -4.34 15.65 2.16
N THR A 79 -4.18 14.83 3.18
CA THR A 79 -2.99 14.72 3.99
C THR A 79 -2.07 13.63 3.42
N HIS A 80 -1.11 14.05 2.60
CA HIS A 80 -0.02 13.20 2.09
C HIS A 80 0.99 12.86 3.21
N HIS A 81 0.51 12.42 4.37
CA HIS A 81 1.36 11.98 5.46
C HIS A 81 2.11 10.72 5.01
N THR A 82 3.43 10.75 5.18
CA THR A 82 4.34 9.59 5.15
C THR A 82 4.49 8.82 3.82
N CYS A 83 3.99 9.34 2.69
CA CYS A 83 4.35 8.77 1.39
C CYS A 83 5.86 8.92 1.14
N SER A 84 6.53 7.86 0.70
CA SER A 84 7.97 7.85 0.42
C SER A 84 8.38 8.67 -0.81
N ILE A 85 7.42 9.08 -1.63
CA ILE A 85 7.66 9.77 -2.91
C ILE A 85 7.69 11.28 -2.66
N GLN A 86 8.89 11.82 -2.50
CA GLN A 86 9.11 13.25 -2.27
C GLN A 86 8.67 14.08 -3.50
N GLY A 87 7.98 15.19 -3.25
CA GLY A 87 7.54 16.10 -4.32
C GLY A 87 6.48 15.52 -5.25
N CYS A 88 5.78 14.45 -4.85
CA CYS A 88 4.68 13.88 -5.61
C CYS A 88 3.58 14.93 -5.85
N PHE A 89 3.21 15.12 -7.11
CA PHE A 89 2.18 16.06 -7.56
C PHE A 89 0.95 15.36 -8.19
N ILE A 90 0.95 14.02 -8.20
CA ILE A 90 0.03 13.24 -9.01
C ILE A 90 -1.43 13.39 -8.58
N LEU A 91 -1.70 13.55 -7.27
CA LEU A 91 -3.05 13.78 -6.79
C LEU A 91 -3.62 15.10 -7.32
N GLU A 92 -2.81 16.15 -7.30
CA GLU A 92 -3.17 17.48 -7.81
C GLU A 92 -3.36 17.44 -9.33
N CYS A 93 -2.40 16.84 -10.06
CA CYS A 93 -2.47 16.69 -11.52
C CYS A 93 -3.71 15.91 -11.98
N THR A 94 -4.06 14.81 -11.31
CA THR A 94 -5.28 14.05 -11.68
C THR A 94 -6.57 14.84 -11.47
N LYS A 95 -6.63 15.70 -10.44
CA LYS A 95 -7.75 16.65 -10.26
C LYS A 95 -7.79 17.70 -11.35
N GLU A 96 -6.65 18.28 -11.72
CA GLU A 96 -6.55 19.30 -12.78
C GLU A 96 -6.95 18.76 -14.16
N HIS A 97 -6.64 17.49 -14.43
CA HIS A 97 -6.97 16.80 -15.68
C HIS A 97 -8.34 16.09 -15.64
N PHE A 98 -9.09 16.19 -14.53
CA PHE A 98 -10.41 15.58 -14.35
C PHE A 98 -10.44 14.05 -14.57
N VAL A 99 -9.40 13.35 -14.10
CA VAL A 99 -9.26 11.90 -14.18
C VAL A 99 -9.07 11.28 -12.80
N ASP A 100 -9.41 10.01 -12.63
CA ASP A 100 -9.15 9.27 -11.40
C ASP A 100 -7.72 8.71 -11.38
N PHE A 101 -7.18 8.30 -12.54
CA PHE A 101 -5.85 7.69 -12.67
C PHE A 101 -5.02 8.34 -13.77
N CYS A 102 -3.68 8.24 -13.65
CA CYS A 102 -2.80 8.72 -14.73
C CYS A 102 -3.12 8.05 -16.07
N GLY A 103 -3.45 6.76 -16.07
CA GLY A 103 -3.79 6.00 -17.28
C GLY A 103 -4.99 6.53 -18.07
N GLU A 104 -5.88 7.27 -17.42
CA GLU A 104 -7.07 7.86 -18.06
C GLU A 104 -6.77 9.23 -18.70
N CYS A 105 -5.58 9.80 -18.46
CA CYS A 105 -5.19 11.09 -19.00
C CYS A 105 -4.77 10.97 -20.48
N ASN A 106 -5.22 11.91 -21.31
CA ASN A 106 -4.84 11.97 -22.74
C ASN A 106 -3.33 12.19 -22.98
N GLU A 107 -2.59 12.64 -21.96
CA GLU A 107 -1.14 12.82 -22.02
C GLU A 107 -0.37 11.58 -21.54
N PHE A 108 -1.07 10.51 -21.13
CA PHE A 108 -0.43 9.30 -20.63
C PHE A 108 0.18 8.46 -21.77
N PRO A 109 1.42 7.94 -21.59
CA PRO A 109 2.35 8.20 -20.50
C PRO A 109 3.05 9.57 -20.65
N CYS A 110 2.97 10.41 -19.62
CA CYS A 110 3.52 11.76 -19.68
C CYS A 110 5.00 11.81 -19.25
N THR A 111 5.71 12.87 -19.67
CA THR A 111 7.12 13.09 -19.30
C THR A 111 7.30 13.72 -17.93
N GLN A 112 6.24 14.31 -17.36
CA GLN A 112 6.29 15.01 -16.07
C GLN A 112 6.60 14.07 -14.88
N THR A 113 6.28 12.78 -15.00
CA THR A 113 6.60 11.77 -13.98
C THR A 113 8.04 11.26 -14.05
N ARG A 114 8.83 11.68 -15.05
CA ARG A 114 10.25 11.32 -15.13
C ARG A 114 11.00 12.02 -14.00
N GLY A 115 11.70 11.22 -13.18
CA GLY A 115 12.55 11.73 -12.10
C GLY A 115 11.89 11.88 -10.74
N ILE A 116 10.58 11.63 -10.60
CA ILE A 116 9.92 11.53 -9.28
C ILE A 116 9.89 10.10 -8.73
N PHE A 117 10.10 9.11 -9.59
CA PHE A 117 10.10 7.70 -9.25
C PHE A 117 11.48 7.07 -9.46
N GLU A 118 11.84 6.15 -8.56
CA GLU A 118 12.90 5.16 -8.83
C GLU A 118 12.47 4.25 -10.00
N ASP A 119 13.42 3.64 -10.72
CA ASP A 119 13.14 2.85 -11.92
C ASP A 119 12.08 1.75 -11.69
N GLU A 120 12.20 1.01 -10.58
CA GLU A 120 11.24 -0.05 -10.22
C GLU A 120 9.82 0.51 -10.00
N VAL A 121 9.73 1.68 -9.36
CA VAL A 121 8.45 2.37 -9.10
C VAL A 121 7.88 2.96 -10.38
N TYR A 122 8.73 3.50 -11.26
CA TYR A 122 8.32 4.02 -12.56
C TYR A 122 7.70 2.91 -13.43
N GLN A 123 8.29 1.72 -13.45
CA GLN A 123 7.72 0.58 -14.18
C GLN A 123 6.36 0.15 -13.62
N LYS A 124 6.20 0.14 -12.28
CA LYS A 124 4.90 -0.12 -11.65
C LYS A 124 3.85 0.94 -12.03
N TRP A 125 4.23 2.21 -11.99
CA TRP A 125 3.37 3.31 -12.43
C TRP A 125 2.93 3.13 -13.88
N LEU A 126 3.89 2.90 -14.79
CA LEU A 126 3.62 2.76 -16.22
C LEU A 126 2.71 1.56 -16.51
N ASN A 127 3.11 0.37 -16.07
CA ASN A 127 2.38 -0.86 -16.37
C ASN A 127 1.01 -0.87 -15.70
N GLY A 128 0.91 -0.46 -14.43
CA GLY A 128 -0.37 -0.47 -13.73
C GLY A 128 -1.35 0.56 -14.29
N ASN A 129 -0.89 1.75 -14.68
CA ASN A 129 -1.78 2.72 -15.33
C ASN A 129 -2.18 2.30 -16.75
N GLN A 130 -1.29 1.62 -17.48
CA GLN A 130 -1.65 1.02 -18.77
C GLN A 130 -2.74 -0.05 -18.59
N GLU A 131 -2.64 -0.92 -17.58
CA GLU A 131 -3.67 -1.92 -17.30
C GLU A 131 -5.01 -1.28 -16.89
N ILE A 132 -4.98 -0.22 -16.06
CA ILE A 132 -6.18 0.52 -15.69
C ILE A 132 -6.83 1.16 -16.93
N HIS A 133 -6.05 1.73 -17.84
CA HIS A 133 -6.54 2.27 -19.10
C HIS A 133 -7.21 1.19 -19.96
N ASP A 134 -6.55 0.05 -20.14
CA ASP A 134 -6.97 -0.98 -21.08
C ASP A 134 -8.14 -1.84 -20.55
N HIS A 135 -8.17 -2.10 -19.24
CA HIS A 135 -9.08 -3.08 -18.64
C HIS A 135 -9.93 -2.53 -17.48
N GLY A 136 -9.68 -1.30 -17.04
CA GLY A 136 -10.38 -0.67 -15.94
C GLY A 136 -9.90 -1.07 -14.55
N ILE A 137 -10.26 -0.23 -13.57
CA ILE A 137 -9.87 -0.34 -12.15
C ILE A 137 -10.30 -1.65 -11.48
N GLU A 138 -11.46 -2.21 -11.85
CA GLU A 138 -11.95 -3.45 -11.23
C GLU A 138 -11.10 -4.66 -11.60
N GLN A 139 -10.74 -4.77 -12.89
CA GLN A 139 -9.86 -5.83 -13.36
C GLN A 139 -8.48 -5.70 -12.73
N TYR A 140 -7.92 -4.48 -12.74
CA TYR A 140 -6.64 -4.18 -12.07
C TYR A 140 -6.64 -4.62 -10.59
N TRP A 141 -7.69 -4.29 -9.85
CA TRP A 141 -7.82 -4.73 -8.46
C TRP A 141 -7.82 -6.25 -8.31
N ASN A 142 -8.59 -6.96 -9.14
CA ASN A 142 -8.69 -8.41 -9.07
C ASN A 142 -7.34 -9.09 -9.36
N SER A 143 -6.53 -8.52 -10.27
CA SER A 143 -5.18 -8.98 -10.59
C SER A 143 -4.20 -8.75 -9.43
N HIS A 144 -4.24 -7.57 -8.80
CA HIS A 144 -3.15 -7.12 -7.93
C HIS A 144 -3.43 -7.15 -6.43
N CYS A 145 -4.69 -7.25 -5.98
CA CYS A 145 -5.05 -7.12 -4.55
C CYS A 145 -4.40 -8.14 -3.61
N LYS A 146 -3.85 -9.22 -4.17
CA LYS A 146 -3.17 -10.31 -3.44
C LYS A 146 -1.64 -10.27 -3.58
N GLU A 147 -1.11 -9.35 -4.38
CA GLU A 147 0.32 -9.25 -4.60
C GLU A 147 1.01 -8.51 -3.46
N SER A 148 2.19 -8.98 -3.07
CA SER A 148 3.00 -8.29 -2.07
C SER A 148 3.50 -6.96 -2.62
N HIS A 149 3.23 -5.88 -1.88
CA HIS A 149 3.71 -4.54 -2.20
C HIS A 149 5.23 -4.48 -2.40
N TYR A 150 5.96 -5.27 -1.60
CA TYR A 150 7.42 -5.27 -1.51
C TYR A 150 8.10 -6.34 -2.36
N ASN A 151 7.36 -7.10 -3.18
CA ASN A 151 7.92 -8.24 -3.92
C ASN A 151 9.11 -7.84 -4.83
N ALA A 152 9.06 -6.64 -5.42
CA ALA A 152 10.14 -6.11 -6.26
C ALA A 152 11.47 -5.98 -5.52
N TYR A 153 11.44 -5.73 -4.21
CA TYR A 153 12.64 -5.55 -3.39
C TYR A 153 13.21 -6.87 -2.84
N LYS A 154 12.58 -8.03 -3.13
CA LYS A 154 13.02 -9.32 -2.61
C LYS A 154 14.34 -9.75 -3.26
N ARG A 155 15.46 -9.49 -2.57
CA ARG A 155 16.81 -9.85 -3.00
C ARG A 155 17.37 -11.09 -2.30
N GLY A 156 16.59 -12.16 -2.19
CA GLY A 156 17.06 -13.48 -1.72
C GLY A 156 18.00 -13.48 -0.50
N ILE A 157 17.77 -12.57 0.45
CA ILE A 157 18.58 -12.36 1.66
C ILE A 157 18.25 -13.44 2.68
#